data_AF-A0A962X9V2-F1
#
_entry.id   AF-A0A962X9V2-F1
#
_cell.length_a   1.000
_cell.length_b   1.000
_cell.length_c   1.000
_cell.angle_alpha   90.00
_cell.angle_beta   90.00
_cell.angle_gamma   90.00
#
_symmetry.space_group_name_H-M   'P 1'
#
loop_
_entity.id
_entity.type
_entity.pdbx_description
1 polymer ?
#
loop_
_entity_poly.entity_id
_entity_poly.type
_entity_poly.pdbx_seq_one_letter_code
_entity_poly.pdbx_strand_id
1 'polypeptide(L)'
;MIGMIALAGIIVRNSILLVDFINLEVESGVPFEEAVIRSSAVRAKPIILTALAAMLGALFILDDPIFRGLAISLIFGILVSTLLTLVFIPVLYYAVFRGRLEPEPTTP
;
A
#
# COMPACT_ATOMS: atom_id res chain seq x y z
N MET A 1 -17.04 -15.02 -3.24
CA MET A 1 -16.29 -14.39 -4.37
C MET A 1 -16.30 -12.86 -4.31
N ILE A 2 -17.43 -12.21 -4.01
CA ILE A 2 -17.57 -10.72 -3.96
C ILE A 2 -16.51 -10.04 -3.08
N GLY A 3 -16.20 -10.58 -1.88
CA GLY A 3 -15.19 -10.00 -0.98
C GLY A 3 -13.77 -9.96 -1.56
N MET A 4 -13.37 -10.98 -2.32
CA MET A 4 -12.06 -10.99 -2.99
C MET A 4 -11.96 -9.92 -4.08
N ILE A 5 -13.05 -9.69 -4.82
CA ILE A 5 -13.10 -8.69 -5.89
C ILE A 5 -13.01 -7.27 -5.29
N ALA A 6 -13.73 -7.02 -4.18
CA ALA A 6 -13.65 -5.75 -3.46
C ALA A 6 -12.23 -5.47 -2.93
N LEU A 7 -11.59 -6.49 -2.34
CA LEU A 7 -10.20 -6.44 -1.88
C LEU A 7 -9.21 -6.13 -3.01
N ALA A 8 -9.34 -6.81 -4.15
CA ALA A 8 -8.49 -6.57 -5.31
C ALA A 8 -8.61 -5.11 -5.81
N GLY A 9 -9.83 -4.56 -5.85
CA GLY A 9 -10.05 -3.16 -6.24
C GLY A 9 -9.38 -2.16 -5.31
N ILE A 10 -9.45 -2.39 -3.98
CA ILE A 10 -8.78 -1.55 -2.98
C ILE A 10 -7.26 -1.58 -3.17
N ILE A 11 -6.69 -2.77 -3.38
CA ILE A 11 -5.23 -2.94 -3.58
C ILE A 11 -4.78 -2.24 -4.86
N VAL A 12 -5.45 -2.46 -5.99
CA VAL A 12 -5.11 -1.84 -7.28
C VAL A 12 -5.14 -0.32 -7.17
N ARG A 13 -6.18 0.24 -6.54
CA ARG A 13 -6.30 1.69 -6.34
C ARG A 13 -5.15 2.26 -5.50
N ASN A 14 -4.79 1.57 -4.41
CA ASN A 14 -3.70 2.01 -3.54
C ASN A 14 -2.33 1.96 -4.24
N SER A 15 -2.09 0.93 -5.04
CA SER A 15 -0.85 0.77 -5.81
C SER A 15 -0.72 1.77 -6.96
N ILE A 16 -1.79 2.00 -7.74
CA ILE A 16 -1.80 2.98 -8.84
C ILE A 16 -1.46 4.36 -8.29
N LEU A 17 -2.16 4.77 -7.24
CA LEU A 17 -1.92 6.06 -6.64
C LEU A 17 -0.45 6.17 -6.16
N LEU A 18 0.14 5.13 -5.54
CA LEU A 18 1.53 5.16 -5.05
C LEU A 18 2.51 5.43 -6.19
N VAL A 19 2.36 4.72 -7.31
CA VAL A 19 3.20 4.89 -8.49
C VAL A 19 3.03 6.29 -9.10
N ASP A 20 1.79 6.78 -9.19
CA ASP A 20 1.48 8.13 -9.70
C ASP A 20 2.19 9.22 -8.89
N PHE A 21 2.21 9.06 -7.57
CA PHE A 21 2.84 10.03 -6.67
C PHE A 21 4.37 10.04 -6.81
N ILE A 22 4.98 8.85 -7.00
CA ILE A 22 6.42 8.75 -7.24
C ILE A 22 6.76 9.43 -8.57
N ASN A 23 5.98 9.18 -9.63
CA ASN A 23 6.20 9.83 -10.93
C ASN A 23 6.08 11.36 -10.83
N LEU A 24 5.06 11.87 -10.14
CA LEU A 24 4.88 13.31 -9.91
C LEU A 24 6.06 13.95 -9.15
N GLU A 25 6.55 13.32 -8.08
CA GLU A 25 7.69 13.84 -7.31
C GLU A 25 8.99 13.81 -8.13
N VAL A 26 9.21 12.77 -8.93
CA VAL A 26 10.35 12.68 -9.86
C VAL A 26 10.27 13.77 -10.94
N GLU A 27 9.09 14.01 -11.51
CA GLU A 27 8.86 15.07 -12.50
C GLU A 27 9.05 16.47 -11.91
N SER A 28 8.82 16.63 -10.60
CA SER A 28 9.10 17.86 -9.85
C SER A 28 10.58 18.08 -9.49
N GLY A 29 11.47 17.16 -9.90
CA GLY A 29 12.93 17.27 -9.72
C GLY A 29 13.44 16.74 -8.39
N VAL A 30 12.62 16.02 -7.60
CA VAL A 30 13.04 15.40 -6.34
C VAL A 30 13.89 14.16 -6.63
N PRO A 31 15.01 13.95 -5.92
CA PRO A 31 15.81 12.73 -6.05
C PRO A 31 14.94 11.49 -5.84
N PHE A 32 15.06 10.51 -6.74
CA PHE A 32 14.20 9.33 -6.78
C PHE A 32 14.11 8.59 -5.44
N GLU A 33 15.23 8.50 -4.70
CA GLU A 33 15.26 7.86 -3.39
C GLU A 33 14.39 8.61 -2.36
N GLU A 34 14.46 9.94 -2.37
CA GLU A 34 13.67 10.80 -1.49
C GLU A 34 12.19 10.83 -1.92
N ALA A 35 11.91 10.87 -3.22
CA ALA A 35 10.58 10.79 -3.79
C ALA A 35 9.85 9.49 -3.37
N VAL A 36 10.58 8.37 -3.32
CA VAL A 36 10.03 7.07 -2.91
C VAL A 36 9.76 7.01 -1.42
N ILE A 37 10.71 7.45 -0.59
CA ILE A 37 10.54 7.45 0.87
C ILE A 37 9.38 8.37 1.24
N ARG A 38 9.33 9.59 0.67
CA ARG A 38 8.30 10.59 0.93
C ARG A 38 6.94 10.12 0.44
N SER A 39 6.85 9.58 -0.77
CA SER A 39 5.60 9.03 -1.32
C SER A 39 5.09 7.83 -0.52
N SER A 40 5.99 6.93 -0.11
CA SER A 40 5.63 5.77 0.70
C SER A 40 5.13 6.19 2.09
N ALA A 41 5.80 7.16 2.72
CA ALA A 41 5.42 7.68 4.04
C ALA A 41 4.08 8.43 4.03
N VAL A 42 3.84 9.29 3.02
CA VAL A 42 2.59 10.06 2.90
C VAL A 42 1.38 9.14 2.68
N ARG A 43 1.58 7.98 2.05
CA ARG A 43 0.51 7.03 1.71
C ARG A 43 0.24 5.98 2.77
N ALA A 44 1.21 5.72 3.64
CA ALA A 44 1.03 4.78 4.74
C ALA A 44 -0.19 5.14 5.60
N LYS A 45 -0.35 6.42 5.96
CA LYS A 45 -1.44 6.88 6.83
C LYS A 45 -2.84 6.74 6.17
N PRO A 46 -3.06 7.19 4.91
CA PRO A 46 -4.29 6.90 4.16
C PRO A 46 -4.60 5.41 3.98
N ILE A 47 -3.60 4.59 3.65
CA ILE A 47 -3.78 3.13 3.43
C ILE A 47 -4.26 2.46 4.72
N ILE A 48 -3.62 2.78 5.86
CA ILE A 48 -4.02 2.28 7.17
C ILE A 48 -5.45 2.71 7.52
N LEU A 49 -5.80 3.99 7.31
CA LEU A 49 -7.16 4.48 7.57
C LEU A 49 -8.22 3.73 6.74
N THR A 50 -7.93 3.46 5.47
CA THR A 50 -8.85 2.74 4.58
C THR A 50 -8.99 1.27 5.01
N ALA A 51 -7.89 0.61 5.37
CA ALA A 51 -7.89 -0.75 5.88
C ALA A 51 -8.67 -0.88 7.19
N LEU A 52 -8.47 0.06 8.12
CA LEU A 52 -9.20 0.12 9.39
C LEU A 52 -10.70 0.32 9.18
N ALA A 53 -11.11 1.24 8.30
CA ALA A 53 -12.52 1.47 7.99
C ALA A 53 -13.19 0.20 7.42
N ALA A 54 -12.51 -0.50 6.51
CA ALA A 54 -13.02 -1.73 5.92
C ALA A 54 -13.06 -2.89 6.93
N MET A 55 -12.07 -3.02 7.82
CA MET A 55 -12.09 -4.01 8.91
C MET A 55 -13.22 -3.74 9.91
N LEU A 56 -13.44 -2.48 10.31
CA LEU A 56 -14.56 -2.10 11.18
C LEU A 56 -15.92 -2.42 10.54
N GLY A 57 -16.09 -2.14 9.24
CA GLY A 57 -17.30 -2.53 8.51
C GLY A 57 -17.49 -4.06 8.46
N ALA A 58 -16.41 -4.82 8.27
CA ALA A 58 -16.45 -6.27 8.28
C ALA A 58 -16.73 -6.85 9.68
N LEU A 59 -16.35 -6.16 10.77
CA LEU A 59 -16.70 -6.57 12.13
C LEU A 59 -18.21 -6.52 12.38
N PHE A 60 -18.93 -5.52 11.86
CA PHE A 60 -20.39 -5.47 11.97
C PHE A 60 -21.09 -6.60 11.19
N ILE A 61 -20.46 -7.11 10.12
CA ILE A 61 -20.99 -8.22 9.32
C ILE A 61 -20.82 -9.57 10.04
N LEU A 62 -19.95 -9.67 11.06
CA LEU A 62 -19.75 -10.91 11.82
C LEU A 62 -20.98 -11.35 12.61
N ASP A 63 -21.86 -10.40 12.98
CA ASP A 63 -23.09 -10.68 13.72
C ASP A 63 -24.11 -11.46 12.87
N ASP A 64 -24.00 -11.44 11.54
CA ASP A 64 -24.86 -12.20 10.63
C ASP A 64 -24.29 -13.59 10.32
N PRO A 65 -24.96 -14.70 10.71
CA PRO A 65 -24.49 -16.07 10.49
C PRO A 65 -24.25 -16.44 9.02
N ILE A 66 -24.97 -15.78 8.10
CA ILE A 66 -24.87 -15.98 6.65
C ILE A 66 -23.56 -15.40 6.08
N PHE A 67 -23.12 -14.25 6.60
CA PHE A 67 -21.96 -13.52 6.07
C PHE A 67 -20.72 -13.64 6.94
N ARG A 68 -20.81 -14.34 8.08
CA ARG A 68 -19.70 -14.57 9.00
C ARG A 68 -18.44 -15.12 8.32
N GLY A 69 -18.58 -16.08 7.41
CA GLY A 69 -17.45 -16.63 6.65
C GLY A 69 -16.81 -15.63 5.68
N LEU A 70 -17.62 -14.74 5.09
CA LEU A 70 -17.15 -13.64 4.24
C LEU A 70 -16.38 -12.61 5.06
N ALA A 71 -16.92 -12.20 6.21
CA ALA A 71 -16.31 -11.21 7.10
C ALA A 71 -14.93 -11.64 7.59
N ILE A 72 -14.79 -12.90 8.02
CA ILE A 72 -13.49 -13.45 8.47
C ILE A 72 -12.47 -13.41 7.33
N SER A 73 -12.85 -13.86 6.12
CA SER A 73 -11.97 -13.81 4.95
C SER A 73 -11.56 -12.38 4.58
N LEU A 74 -12.46 -11.41 4.76
CA LEU A 74 -12.21 -10.01 4.41
C LEU A 74 -11.26 -9.34 5.40
N ILE A 75 -11.49 -9.54 6.71
CA ILE A 75 -10.61 -9.02 7.77
C ILE A 75 -9.22 -9.60 7.62
N PHE A 76 -9.10 -10.93 7.47
CA PHE A 76 -7.80 -11.58 7.36
C PHE A 76 -7.09 -11.21 6.06
N GLY A 77 -7.82 -11.12 4.95
CA GLY A 77 -7.29 -10.68 3.65
C GLY A 77 -6.76 -9.25 3.69
N ILE A 78 -7.52 -8.31 4.26
CA ILE A 78 -7.10 -6.91 4.40
C ILE A 78 -5.89 -6.81 5.33
N LEU A 79 -5.90 -7.53 6.46
CA LEU A 79 -4.80 -7.50 7.42
C LEU A 79 -3.50 -7.94 6.77
N VAL A 80 -3.50 -9.11 6.12
CA VAL A 80 -2.32 -9.65 5.43
C VAL A 80 -1.91 -8.76 4.27
N SER A 81 -2.84 -8.28 3.44
CA SER A 81 -2.49 -7.42 2.30
C SER A 81 -1.93 -6.08 2.73
N THR A 82 -2.44 -5.50 3.82
CA THR A 82 -1.98 -4.20 4.34
C THR A 82 -0.58 -4.32 4.92
N LEU A 83 -0.32 -5.39 5.67
CA LEU A 83 1.03 -5.74 6.16
C LEU A 83 2.00 -5.93 4.99
N LEU A 84 1.60 -6.70 3.99
CA LEU A 84 2.41 -6.92 2.80
C LEU A 84 2.67 -5.60 2.07
N THR A 85 1.66 -4.75 1.88
CA THR A 85 1.82 -3.47 1.16
C THR A 85 2.74 -2.50 1.91
N LEU A 86 2.60 -2.38 3.23
CA LEU A 86 3.40 -1.45 4.05
C LEU A 86 4.83 -1.91 4.31
N VAL A 87 5.08 -3.23 4.30
CA VAL A 87 6.42 -3.78 4.61
C VAL A 87 7.11 -4.24 3.33
N PHE A 88 6.42 -5.04 2.50
CA PHE A 88 7.01 -5.65 1.31
C PHE A 88 7.33 -4.63 0.23
N ILE A 89 6.44 -3.66 -0.05
CA ILE A 89 6.71 -2.65 -1.10
C ILE A 89 7.95 -1.79 -0.77
N PRO A 90 8.07 -1.15 0.41
CA PRO A 90 9.26 -0.35 0.69
C PRO A 90 10.54 -1.18 0.78
N VAL A 91 10.48 -2.40 1.33
CA VAL A 91 11.65 -3.31 1.38
C VAL A 91 12.06 -3.78 -0.01
N LEU A 92 11.12 -4.18 -0.87
CA LEU A 92 11.38 -4.58 -2.24
C LEU A 92 11.94 -3.41 -3.05
N TYR A 93 11.39 -2.22 -2.87
CA TYR A 93 11.87 -1.02 -3.55
C TYR A 93 13.29 -0.68 -3.14
N TYR A 94 13.58 -0.69 -1.83
CA TYR A 94 14.93 -0.50 -1.30
C TYR A 94 15.88 -1.58 -1.84
N ALA A 95 15.49 -2.86 -1.79
CA ALA A 95 16.35 -3.96 -2.24
C ALA A 95 16.65 -3.94 -3.74
N VAL A 96 15.67 -3.58 -4.58
CA VAL A 96 15.81 -3.57 -6.05
C VAL A 96 16.52 -2.32 -6.56
N PHE A 97 16.31 -1.16 -5.94
CA PHE A 97 16.88 0.11 -6.40
C PHE A 97 18.15 0.57 -5.68
N ARG A 98 18.53 -0.05 -4.56
CA ARG A 98 19.78 0.24 -3.83
C ARG A 98 21.05 0.17 -4.67
N GLY A 99 21.08 -0.65 -5.73
CA GLY A 99 22.28 -0.86 -6.56
C GLY A 99 22.28 -0.18 -7.93
N ARG A 100 21.23 0.58 -8.31
CA ARG A 100 21.12 1.15 -9.68
C ARG A 100 21.16 2.68 -9.72
N LEU A 101 21.20 3.34 -8.57
CA LEU A 101 21.07 4.79 -8.44
C LEU A 101 21.95 5.33 -7.30
N GLU A 102 23.17 4.79 -7.12
CA GLU A 102 24.20 5.57 -6.42
C GLU A 102 24.46 6.83 -7.27
N PRO A 103 24.19 8.04 -6.76
CA PRO A 103 24.60 9.25 -7.45
C PRO A 103 26.12 9.23 -7.50
N GLU A 104 26.67 9.41 -8.69
CA GLU A 104 28.09 9.70 -8.86
C GLU A 104 28.48 10.82 -7.88
N PRO A 105 29.52 10.63 -7.05
CA PRO A 105 29.86 11.59 -6.01
C PRO A 105 30.12 12.94 -6.69
N THR A 106 29.35 13.95 -6.35
CA THR A 106 29.62 15.34 -6.70
C THR A 106 30.95 15.73 -6.06
N THR A 107 32.03 15.52 -6.80
CA THR A 107 33.36 16.02 -6.46
C THR A 107 33.35 17.55 -6.51
N PRO A 108 33.89 18.23 -5.47
CA PRO A 108 34.06 19.68 -5.47
C PRO A 108 35.16 20.17 -6.42
#